data_AF-A0A965E285-F1
#
_entry.id   AF-A0A965E285-F1
#
_cell.length_a   1.000
_cell.length_b   1.000
_cell.length_c   1.000
_cell.angle_alpha   90.00
_cell.angle_beta   90.00
_cell.angle_gamma   90.00
#
_symmetry.space_group_name_H-M   'P 1'
#
loop_
_entity.id
_entity.type
_entity.pdbx_description
1 polymer ?
#
loop_
_entity_poly.entity_id
_entity_poly.type
_entity_poly.pdbx_seq_one_letter_code
_entity_poly.pdbx_strand_id
1 'polypeptide(L)'
;MVKSIWTKLWNDDGGALIATEFLFVATILVIGIVVGLSAVRNAVNVELSELANAILALSQGYSVSGTTGCCASTDGSQAIDTPALVTEPTCVAPAIPSVIDITPCQ
;
A
#
# COMPACT_ATOMS: atom_id res chain seq x y z
N MET A 1 34.15 46.19 -41.93
CA MET A 1 34.14 44.87 -41.26
C MET A 1 33.27 44.85 -40.00
N VAL A 2 33.44 45.81 -39.07
CA VAL A 2 32.71 45.87 -37.78
C VAL A 2 31.18 45.99 -37.91
N LYS A 3 30.68 46.75 -38.90
CA LYS A 3 29.23 46.90 -39.16
C LYS A 3 28.52 45.56 -39.39
N SER A 4 29.15 44.63 -40.13
CA SER A 4 28.55 43.32 -40.46
C SER A 4 28.43 42.40 -39.24
N ILE A 5 29.35 42.51 -38.28
CA ILE A 5 29.33 41.74 -37.03
C ILE A 5 28.21 42.22 -36.11
N TRP A 6 28.01 43.53 -36.00
CA TRP A 6 26.93 44.09 -35.19
C TRP A 6 25.55 43.75 -35.75
N THR A 7 25.39 43.75 -37.07
CA THR A 7 24.12 43.34 -37.71
C THR A 7 23.88 41.84 -37.58
N LYS A 8 24.94 41.02 -37.59
CA LYS A 8 24.84 39.57 -37.36
C LYS A 8 24.42 39.25 -35.93
N LEU A 9 24.98 39.92 -34.92
CA LEU A 9 24.59 39.71 -33.51
C LEU A 9 23.18 40.23 -33.21
N TRP A 10 22.72 41.28 -33.90
CA TRP A 10 21.37 41.83 -33.72
C TRP A 10 20.28 41.01 -34.42
N ASN A 11 20.62 40.31 -35.51
CA ASN A 11 19.75 39.35 -36.18
C ASN A 11 20.01 37.89 -35.73
N ASP A 12 20.79 37.69 -34.67
CA ASP A 12 21.05 36.36 -34.11
C ASP A 12 19.90 35.95 -33.19
N ASP A 13 18.76 35.57 -33.78
CA ASP A 13 17.66 34.91 -33.08
C ASP A 13 18.03 33.48 -32.61
N GLY A 14 19.26 33.02 -32.89
CA GLY A 14 19.80 31.74 -32.42
C GLY A 14 20.23 31.75 -30.94
N GLY A 15 20.20 32.91 -30.29
CA GLY A 15 20.59 33.12 -28.90
C GLY A 15 19.44 32.95 -27.90
N ALA A 16 19.34 31.74 -27.31
CA ALA A 16 18.92 31.50 -25.93
C ALA A 16 17.55 32.02 -25.42
N LEU A 17 16.55 32.28 -26.28
CA LEU A 17 15.15 32.42 -25.82
C LEU A 17 14.57 31.09 -25.29
N ILE A 18 15.25 29.97 -25.59
CA ILE A 18 14.82 28.60 -25.26
C ILE A 18 15.06 28.24 -23.78
N ALA A 19 15.95 28.91 -23.05
CA ALA A 19 16.30 28.44 -21.70
C ALA A 19 15.20 28.69 -20.66
N THR A 20 14.66 29.91 -20.59
CA THR A 20 13.73 30.28 -19.50
C THR A 20 12.31 29.77 -19.75
N GLU A 21 11.84 29.76 -21.00
CA GLU A 21 10.50 29.29 -21.34
C GLU A 21 10.37 27.76 -21.13
N PHE A 22 11.33 26.98 -21.63
CA PHE A 22 11.33 25.54 -21.38
C PHE A 22 11.59 25.19 -19.91
N LEU A 23 12.38 25.98 -19.19
CA LEU A 23 12.52 25.82 -17.73
C LEU A 23 11.19 26.05 -17.00
N PHE A 24 10.45 27.08 -17.39
CA PHE A 24 9.15 27.39 -16.77
C PHE A 24 8.13 26.28 -17.05
N VAL A 25 8.06 25.78 -18.29
CA VAL A 25 7.20 24.65 -18.65
C VAL A 25 7.64 23.36 -17.92
N ALA A 26 8.94 23.08 -17.87
CA ALA A 26 9.47 21.90 -17.21
C ALA A 26 9.20 21.89 -15.71
N THR A 27 9.31 23.03 -15.03
CA THR A 27 9.02 23.11 -13.58
C THR A 27 7.55 22.87 -13.27
N ILE A 28 6.62 23.44 -14.05
CA ILE A 28 5.18 23.19 -13.92
C ILE A 28 4.88 21.71 -14.17
N LEU A 29 5.49 21.11 -15.20
CA LEU A 29 5.33 19.70 -15.53
C LEU A 29 5.82 18.79 -14.41
N VAL A 30 6.99 19.07 -13.82
CA VAL A 30 7.54 18.29 -12.69
C VAL A 30 6.62 18.37 -11.48
N ILE A 31 6.12 19.56 -11.13
CA ILE A 31 5.17 19.73 -10.01
C ILE A 31 3.89 18.91 -10.26
N GLY A 32 3.36 18.96 -11.49
CA GLY A 32 2.19 18.17 -11.89
C GLY A 32 2.43 16.66 -11.77
N ILE A 33 3.59 16.17 -12.20
CA ILE A 33 3.95 14.75 -12.08
C ILE A 33 4.11 14.33 -10.63
N VAL A 34 4.73 15.15 -9.77
CA VAL A 34 4.91 14.79 -8.35
C VAL A 34 3.57 14.66 -7.63
N VAL A 35 2.65 15.61 -7.83
CA VAL A 35 1.31 15.53 -7.25
C VAL A 35 0.52 14.36 -7.84
N GLY A 36 0.59 14.16 -9.16
CA GLY A 36 -0.06 13.03 -9.83
C GLY A 36 0.44 11.68 -9.35
N LEU A 37 1.75 11.51 -9.21
CA LEU A 37 2.36 10.27 -8.72
C LEU A 37 2.05 10.03 -7.23
N SER A 38 1.96 11.09 -6.43
CA SER A 38 1.48 11.00 -5.04
C SER A 38 0.04 10.50 -4.96
N ALA A 39 -0.84 10.98 -5.85
CA ALA A 39 -2.22 10.51 -5.93
C ALA A 39 -2.30 9.04 -6.37
N VAL A 40 -1.50 8.63 -7.36
CA VAL A 40 -1.40 7.22 -7.80
C VAL A 40 -0.91 6.33 -6.66
N ARG A 41 0.13 6.75 -5.93
CA ARG A 41 0.63 6.01 -4.76
C ARG A 41 -0.47 5.82 -3.71
N ASN A 42 -1.22 6.88 -3.39
CA ASN A 42 -2.29 6.78 -2.40
C ASN A 42 -3.40 5.85 -2.87
N ALA A 43 -3.82 5.94 -4.13
CA ALA A 43 -4.82 5.04 -4.70
C ALA A 43 -4.36 3.58 -4.64
N VAL A 44 -3.12 3.28 -5.04
CA VAL A 44 -2.57 1.92 -4.96
C VAL A 44 -2.55 1.40 -3.52
N ASN A 45 -2.15 2.22 -2.55
CA ASN A 45 -2.16 1.81 -1.15
C ASN A 45 -3.57 1.50 -0.64
N VAL A 46 -4.58 2.28 -1.06
CA VAL A 46 -5.99 2.03 -0.71
C VAL A 46 -6.45 0.69 -1.30
N GLU A 47 -6.17 0.43 -2.58
CA GLU A 47 -6.56 -0.83 -3.22
C GLU A 47 -5.83 -2.05 -2.62
N LEU A 48 -4.55 -1.90 -2.25
CA LEU A 48 -3.81 -2.96 -1.58
C LEU A 48 -4.36 -3.23 -0.16
N SER A 49 -4.79 -2.18 0.55
CA SER A 49 -5.45 -2.33 1.84
C SER A 49 -6.79 -3.05 1.70
N GLU A 50 -7.57 -2.70 0.67
CA GLU A 50 -8.86 -3.36 0.43
C GLU A 50 -8.68 -4.82 0.00
N LEU A 51 -7.67 -5.11 -0.82
CA LEU A 51 -7.28 -6.48 -1.15
C LEU A 51 -6.90 -7.27 0.11
N ALA A 52 -6.11 -6.68 1.01
CA ALA A 52 -5.73 -7.32 2.26
C ALA A 52 -6.94 -7.59 3.16
N ASN A 53 -7.87 -6.64 3.24
CA ASN A 53 -9.14 -6.80 3.95
C ASN A 53 -9.99 -7.93 3.36
N ALA A 54 -10.08 -8.02 2.03
CA ALA A 54 -10.82 -9.09 1.36
C ALA A 54 -10.22 -10.47 1.68
N ILE A 55 -8.89 -10.57 1.78
CA ILE A 55 -8.21 -11.82 2.18
C ILE A 55 -8.48 -12.15 3.64
N LEU A 56 -8.42 -11.17 4.56
CA LEU A 56 -8.69 -11.40 5.98
C LEU A 56 -10.18 -11.62 6.29
N ALA A 57 -11.06 -11.19 5.40
CA ALA A 57 -12.49 -11.45 5.46
C ALA A 57 -12.85 -12.92 5.13
N LEU A 58 -11.92 -13.71 4.57
CA LEU A 58 -12.12 -15.14 4.37
C LEU A 58 -12.05 -15.88 5.72
N SER A 59 -13.11 -16.59 6.07
CA SER A 59 -13.09 -17.52 7.21
C SER A 59 -12.45 -18.85 6.79
N GLN A 60 -11.35 -19.20 7.43
CA GLN A 60 -10.62 -20.46 7.22
C GLN A 60 -11.02 -21.53 8.26
N GLY A 61 -12.15 -21.33 8.94
CA GLY A 61 -12.66 -22.22 9.95
C GLY A 61 -13.26 -23.50 9.36
N TYR A 62 -13.16 -24.59 10.11
CA TYR A 62 -13.82 -25.85 9.77
C TYR A 62 -14.42 -26.50 11.01
N SER A 63 -15.45 -27.32 10.80
CA SER A 63 -16.02 -28.17 11.84
C SER A 63 -16.37 -29.53 11.23
N VAL A 64 -15.87 -30.59 11.86
CA VAL A 64 -16.12 -31.98 11.50
C VAL A 64 -16.67 -32.68 12.74
N SER A 65 -17.86 -33.25 12.62
CA SER A 65 -18.47 -34.00 13.70
C SER A 65 -17.88 -35.40 13.83
N GLY A 66 -17.73 -35.87 15.07
CA GLY A 66 -17.45 -37.27 15.36
C GLY A 66 -18.65 -38.16 15.04
N THR A 67 -18.42 -39.46 14.86
CA THR A 67 -19.48 -40.43 14.59
C THR A 67 -19.40 -41.57 15.59
N THR A 68 -20.55 -42.02 16.09
CA THR A 68 -20.63 -43.09 17.09
C THR A 68 -21.56 -44.20 16.59
N GLY A 69 -21.08 -45.44 16.64
CA GLY A 69 -21.84 -46.65 16.34
C GLY A 69 -21.86 -47.63 17.52
N CYS A 70 -22.41 -48.83 17.33
CA CYS A 70 -22.62 -49.80 18.42
C CYS A 70 -21.35 -50.19 19.20
N CYS A 71 -20.18 -50.20 18.55
CA CYS A 71 -18.94 -50.71 19.15
C CYS A 71 -17.74 -49.76 19.00
N ALA A 72 -17.94 -48.55 18.47
CA ALA A 72 -16.85 -47.59 18.23
C ALA A 72 -17.37 -46.16 18.17
N SER A 73 -16.49 -45.22 18.55
CA SER A 73 -16.71 -43.79 18.39
C SER A 73 -15.47 -43.14 17.81
N THR A 74 -15.65 -42.13 16.96
CA THR A 74 -14.60 -41.24 16.49
C THR A 74 -14.86 -39.84 17.05
N ASP A 75 -13.83 -39.16 17.53
CA ASP A 75 -13.95 -37.76 17.92
C ASP A 75 -14.10 -36.86 16.70
N GLY A 76 -14.76 -35.71 16.92
CA GLY A 76 -14.80 -34.62 15.95
C GLY A 76 -13.59 -33.71 16.08
N SER A 77 -13.46 -32.76 15.16
CA SER A 77 -12.47 -31.69 15.25
C SER A 77 -13.04 -30.39 14.70
N GLN A 78 -12.60 -29.26 15.24
CA GLN A 78 -12.94 -27.95 14.70
C GLN A 78 -11.79 -26.97 14.86
N ALA A 79 -11.74 -26.00 13.94
CA ALA A 79 -10.94 -24.79 14.06
C ALA A 79 -11.86 -23.60 13.79
N ILE A 80 -11.91 -22.65 14.74
CA ILE A 80 -12.69 -21.42 14.60
C ILE A 80 -11.75 -20.34 14.10
N ASP A 81 -12.07 -19.77 12.95
CA ASP A 81 -11.43 -18.58 12.43
C ASP A 81 -12.48 -17.46 12.32
N THR A 82 -12.20 -16.33 12.97
CA THR A 82 -13.08 -15.16 12.95
C THR A 82 -12.45 -14.13 12.01
N PRO A 83 -13.06 -13.89 10.83
CA PRO A 83 -12.51 -12.93 9.89
C PRO A 83 -12.36 -11.54 10.50
N ALA A 84 -11.29 -10.85 10.14
CA ALA A 84 -10.97 -9.52 10.64
C ALA A 84 -10.63 -8.56 9.49
N LEU A 85 -10.53 -7.26 9.80
CA LEU A 85 -9.99 -6.26 8.88
C LEU A 85 -8.56 -5.89 9.27
N VAL A 86 -7.76 -5.47 8.29
CA VAL A 86 -6.50 -4.77 8.56
C VAL A 86 -6.86 -3.44 9.20
N THR A 87 -6.63 -3.34 10.51
CA THR A 87 -6.72 -2.06 11.21
C THR A 87 -5.50 -1.21 10.88
N GLU A 88 -5.68 0.10 10.81
CA GLU A 88 -4.55 1.02 10.76
C GLU A 88 -3.59 0.74 11.94
N PRO A 89 -2.27 0.96 11.77
CA PRO A 89 -1.29 0.74 12.81
C PRO A 89 -1.57 1.66 14.01
N THR A 90 -2.30 1.14 14.99
CA THR A 90 -2.52 1.82 16.27
C THR A 90 -1.35 1.56 17.19
N CYS A 91 -0.85 2.60 17.86
CA CYS A 91 0.13 2.44 18.92
C CYS A 91 -0.49 1.63 20.07
N VAL A 92 -0.15 0.36 20.16
CA VAL A 92 -0.52 -0.50 21.29
C VAL A 92 0.56 -0.40 22.35
N ALA A 93 0.14 -0.17 23.59
CA ALA A 93 1.04 -0.26 24.75
C ALA A 93 1.77 -1.61 24.72
N PRO A 94 3.04 -1.69 25.16
CA PRO A 94 3.80 -2.93 25.14
C PRO A 94 2.99 -4.09 25.74
N ALA A 95 2.91 -5.19 24.99
CA ALA A 95 2.12 -6.35 25.38
C ALA A 95 2.59 -6.86 26.75
N ILE A 96 1.68 -6.83 27.72
CA ILE A 96 1.89 -7.49 29.01
C ILE A 96 1.81 -9.00 28.73
N PRO A 97 2.86 -9.78 29.00
CA PRO A 97 2.81 -11.22 28.76
C PRO A 97 1.68 -11.84 29.59
N SER A 98 0.80 -12.61 28.94
CA SER A 98 -0.23 -13.39 29.62
C SER A 98 0.45 -14.48 30.46
N VAL A 99 0.10 -14.57 31.74
CA VAL A 99 0.41 -15.75 32.55
C VAL A 99 -0.37 -16.93 31.98
N ILE A 100 0.36 -17.85 31.35
CA ILE A 100 -0.20 -19.14 30.94
C ILE A 100 -0.40 -19.94 32.21
N ASP A 101 -1.63 -19.97 32.72
CA ASP A 101 -2.03 -20.84 33.81
C ASP A 101 -2.52 -22.16 33.20
N ILE A 102 -1.61 -23.13 33.11
CA ILE A 102 -1.97 -24.52 32.84
C ILE A 102 -2.35 -25.18 34.17
N THR A 103 -3.64 -25.20 34.48
CA THR A 103 -4.17 -26.13 35.49
C THR A 103 -4.13 -27.55 34.91
N PRO A 104 -3.34 -28.49 35.45
CA PRO A 104 -3.41 -29.88 35.03
C PRO A 104 -4.73 -30.48 35.50
N CYS A 105 -5.30 -31.34 34.64
CA CYS A 105 -6.54 -32.06 34.90
C CYS A 105 -6.48 -32.81 36.25
N GLN A 106 -7.54 -32.65 37.05
CA GLN A 106 -7.98 -33.63 38.04
C GLN A 106 -8.97 -34.58 37.37
#